data_AF-A0A7J3C6K1-F1
#
_entry.id   AF-A0A7J3C6K1-F1
#
_cell.length_a   1.000
_cell.length_b   1.000
_cell.length_c   1.000
_cell.angle_alpha   90.00
_cell.angle_beta   90.00
_cell.angle_gamma   90.00
#
_symmetry.space_group_name_H-M   'P 1'
#
loop_
_entity.id
_entity.type
_entity.pdbx_description
1 polymer ?
#
loop_
_entity_poly.entity_id
_entity_poly.type
_entity_poly.pdbx_seq_one_letter_code
_entity_poly.pdbx_strand_id
1 'polypeptide(L)' 'MKLSGNTVIEYLSFIMLLGAIIFYVSWSIAYGDWNDIGLYSISVVLILFGILGVVLSRLKMKEEKAEMNPNRPM' A
#
# COMPACT_ATOMS: atom_id res chain seq x y z
N MET A 1 -6.36 21.35 -0.56
CA MET A 1 -5.79 20.19 0.15
C MET A 1 -4.27 20.28 0.08
N LYS A 2 -3.56 20.35 1.21
CA LYS A 2 -2.09 20.21 1.21
C LYS A 2 -1.78 18.72 1.03
N LEU A 3 -1.36 18.32 -0.16
CA LEU A 3 -0.84 16.98 -0.41
C LEU A 3 0.53 16.86 0.28
N SER A 4 0.54 16.33 1.50
CA SER A 4 1.80 15.92 2.13
C SER A 4 2.28 14.63 1.45
N GLY A 5 3.60 14.45 1.32
CA GLY A 5 4.16 13.24 0.72
C GLY A 5 3.70 11.95 1.42
N ASN A 6 3.39 12.02 2.72
CA ASN A 6 2.84 10.90 3.46
C ASN A 6 1.42 10.52 2.99
N THR A 7 0.55 11.51 2.85
CA THR A 7 -0.82 11.33 2.36
C THR A 7 -0.85 10.73 0.95
N VAL A 8 0.08 11.15 0.08
CA VAL A 8 0.19 10.56 -1.28
C VAL A 8 0.56 9.09 -1.22
N ILE A 9 1.56 8.71 -0.42
CA ILE A 9 1.98 7.32 -0.26
C ILE A 9 0.84 6.47 0.28
N GLU A 10 0.11 6.97 1.27
CA GLU A 10 -1.03 6.27 1.87
C GLU A 10 -2.14 5.99 0.84
N TYR A 11 -2.57 7.01 0.09
CA TYR A 11 -3.59 6.82 -0.96
C TYR A 11 -3.12 5.88 -2.07
N LEU A 12 -1.89 6.03 -2.55
CA LEU A 12 -1.32 5.15 -3.57
C LEU A 12 -1.29 3.70 -3.09
N SER A 13 -0.87 3.48 -1.84
CA SER A 13 -0.83 2.15 -1.24
C SER A 13 -2.21 1.52 -1.15
N PHE A 14 -3.21 2.30 -0.74
CA PHE A 14 -4.59 1.83 -0.68
C PHE A 14 -5.15 1.46 -2.05
N ILE A 15 -4.88 2.27 -3.07
CA ILE A 15 -5.28 1.99 -4.46
C ILE A 15 -4.58 0.75 -4.99
N MET A 16 -3.29 0.52 -4.69
CA MET A 16 -2.59 -0.69 -5.09
C MET A 16 -3.18 -1.95 -4.44
N LEU A 17 -3.49 -1.90 -3.14
CA LEU A 17 -4.11 -3.04 -2.44
C LEU A 17 -5.52 -3.33 -2.96
N LEU A 18 -6.34 -2.30 -3.10
CA LEU A 18 -7.69 -2.46 -3.64
C LEU A 18 -7.66 -2.92 -5.11
N GLY A 19 -6.75 -2.35 -5.89
CA GLY A 19 -6.51 -2.72 -7.28
C GLY A 19 -6.06 -4.17 -7.40
N ALA A 20 -5.21 -4.66 -6.49
CA ALA A 20 -4.81 -6.07 -6.47
C ALA A 20 -6.01 -7.00 -6.24
N ILE A 21 -6.89 -6.66 -5.29
CA ILE A 21 -8.08 -7.46 -5.00
C ILE A 21 -9.04 -7.46 -6.18
N ILE A 22 -9.34 -6.29 -6.74
CA ILE A 22 -10.24 -6.15 -7.88
C ILE A 22 -9.67 -6.92 -9.08
N PHE A 23 -8.39 -6.73 -9.39
CA PHE A 23 -7.71 -7.43 -10.48
C PHE A 23 -7.78 -8.95 -10.29
N TYR A 24 -7.43 -9.43 -9.09
CA TYR A 24 -7.45 -10.85 -8.77
C TYR A 24 -8.83 -11.47 -9.00
N VAL A 25 -9.87 -10.86 -8.39
CA VAL A 25 -11.24 -11.36 -8.46
C VAL A 25 -11.79 -11.24 -9.89
N SER A 26 -11.60 -10.11 -10.56
CA SER A 26 -12.07 -9.92 -11.94
C SER A 26 -11.45 -10.93 -12.90
N TRP A 27 -10.15 -11.19 -12.78
CA TRP A 27 -9.46 -12.19 -13.61
C TRP A 27 -9.99 -13.60 -13.32
N SER A 28 -10.10 -13.98 -12.04
CA SER A 28 -10.56 -15.31 -11.67
C SER A 28 -11.99 -15.60 -12.09
N ILE A 29 -12.87 -14.58 -12.10
CA ILE A 29 -14.23 -14.71 -12.64
C ILE A 29 -14.20 -14.79 -14.17
N ALA A 30 -13.42 -13.93 -14.84
CA ALA A 30 -13.42 -13.85 -16.30
C ALA A 30 -12.86 -15.11 -16.97
N TYR A 31 -11.82 -15.70 -16.39
CA TYR A 31 -11.13 -16.88 -16.95
C TYR A 31 -11.47 -18.18 -16.23
N GLY A 32 -12.20 -18.12 -15.11
CA GLY A 32 -12.56 -19.30 -14.31
C GLY A 32 -11.38 -19.95 -13.59
N ASP A 33 -10.22 -19.28 -13.54
CA ASP A 33 -9.00 -19.80 -12.92
C ASP A 33 -8.55 -18.93 -11.75
N TRP A 34 -8.34 -19.58 -10.61
CA TRP A 34 -7.93 -18.98 -9.34
C TRP A 34 -6.46 -19.29 -9.01
N ASN A 35 -5.82 -20.18 -9.78
CA ASN A 35 -4.47 -20.68 -9.55
C ASN A 35 -3.52 -20.39 -10.71
N ASP A 36 -3.79 -19.34 -11.48
CA ASP A 36 -2.94 -18.92 -12.58
C ASP A 36 -1.65 -18.23 -12.06
N ILE A 37 -0.50 -18.70 -12.54
CA ILE A 37 0.82 -18.19 -12.12
C ILE A 37 1.03 -16.73 -12.52
N GLY A 38 0.49 -16.31 -13.67
CA GLY A 38 0.52 -14.95 -14.16
C GLY A 38 -0.34 -14.03 -13.29
N LEU A 39 -1.54 -14.49 -12.91
CA LEU A 39 -2.40 -13.78 -11.97
C LEU A 39 -1.68 -13.53 -10.63
N TYR A 40 -1.01 -14.55 -10.10
CA TYR A 40 -0.26 -14.44 -8.86
C TYR A 40 0.93 -13.50 -8.98
N SER A 41 1.68 -13.55 -10.10
CA SER A 41 2.85 -12.70 -10.31
C SER A 41 2.51 -11.21 -10.21
N ILE A 42 1.38 -10.79 -10.77
CA ILE A 42 0.93 -9.38 -10.73
C ILE A 42 0.32 -9.05 -9.36
N SER A 43 -0.55 -9.93 -8.84
CA SER A 43 -1.26 -9.68 -7.58
C SER A 43 -0.30 -9.59 -6.39
N VAL A 44 0.69 -10.48 -6.31
CA VAL A 44 1.69 -10.48 -5.24
C VAL A 44 2.53 -9.21 -5.27
N VAL A 45 2.95 -8.74 -6.46
CA VAL A 45 3.73 -7.51 -6.58
C VAL A 45 2.90 -6.30 -6.12
N LEU A 46 1.64 -6.19 -6.57
CA LEU A 46 0.75 -5.10 -6.14
C LEU A 46 0.50 -5.12 -4.63
N ILE A 47 0.25 -6.30 -4.07
CA ILE A 47 0.05 -6.47 -2.63
C ILE A 47 1.32 -6.09 -1.86
N LEU A 48 2.48 -6.56 -2.29
CA LEU A 48 3.75 -6.30 -1.62
C LEU A 48 4.06 -4.80 -1.58
N PHE A 49 3.97 -4.12 -2.73
CA PHE A 49 4.19 -2.67 -2.78
C PHE A 49 3.12 -1.89 -2.02
N GLY A 50 1.85 -2.34 -2.06
CA GLY A 50 0.79 -1.76 -1.25
C GLY A 50 1.06 -1.86 0.25
N ILE A 51 1.48 -3.03 0.74
CA ILE A 51 1.83 -3.22 2.16
C ILE A 51 3.04 -2.36 2.52
N LEU A 52 4.11 -2.40 1.72
CA LEU A 52 5.33 -1.61 1.98
C LEU A 52 5.04 -0.11 2.02
N GLY A 53 4.18 0.39 1.13
CA GLY A 53 3.78 1.80 1.14
C GLY A 53 2.98 2.18 2.39
N VAL A 54 2.05 1.33 2.86
CA VAL A 54 1.36 1.55 4.14
C VAL A 54 2.35 1.58 5.31
N VAL A 55 3.30 0.65 5.34
CA VAL A 55 4.33 0.59 6.40
C VAL A 55 5.19 1.84 6.38
N LEU A 56 5.69 2.24 5.21
CA LEU A 56 6.53 3.43 5.05
C LEU A 56 5.79 4.70 5.49
N SER A 57 4.52 4.84 5.11
CA SER A 57 3.68 5.96 5.53
C SER A 57 3.56 6.04 7.07
N ARG A 58 3.28 4.90 7.72
CA ARG A 58 3.17 4.85 9.18
C ARG A 58 4.48 5.15 9.90
N LEU A 59 5.62 4.72 9.35
CA LEU A 59 6.93 5.03 9.91
C LEU A 59 7.21 6.53 9.85
N LYS A 60 6.97 7.16 8.70
CA LYS A 60 7.18 8.60 8.53
C LYS A 60 6.30 9.44 9.46
N MET A 61 5.04 9.05 9.65
CA MET A 61 4.17 9.72 10.64
C MET A 61 4.67 9.58 12.07
N LYS A 62 5.29 8.44 12.42
CA LYS A 62 5.85 8.20 13.75
C LYS A 62 7.08 9.08 13.99
N GLU A 63 7.95 9.22 13.00
CA GLU A 63 9.12 10.10 13.05
C GLU A 63 8.73 11.57 13.19
N GLU A 64 7.79 12.06 12.38
CA GLU A 64 7.31 13.45 12.43
C GLU A 64 6.71 13.78 13.82
N LYS A 65 5.95 12.84 14.41
CA LYS A 65 5.44 12.99 15.79
C LYS A 65 6.55 12.97 16.84
N ALA A 66 7.62 12.19 16.63
CA ALA A 66 8.74 12.14 17.55
C ALA A 66 9.57 13.43 17.50
N GLU A 67 9.77 14.00 16.32
CA GLU A 67 10.46 15.29 16.13
C GLU A 67 9.69 16.47 16.72
N MET A 68 8.36 16.47 16.61
CA MET A 68 7.51 17.50 17.23
C MET A 68 7.34 17.34 18.74
N ASN A 69 7.90 16.30 19.38
CA ASN A 69 7.80 16.12 20.82
C ASN A 69 8.76 17.08 21.56
N PRO A 70 8.25 18.07 22.32
CA PRO A 70 9.09 19.05 23.03
C PRO A 70 9.96 18.42 24.14
N ASN A 71 9.66 17.18 24.55
CA ASN A 71 10.40 16.44 25.57
C ASN A 71 11.32 15.36 24.98
N ARG A 72 11.65 15.42 23.68
CA ARG A 72 12.56 14.45 23.06
C ARG A 72 13.97 14.62 23.65
N PRO A 73 14.58 13.58 24.24
CA PRO A 73 15.97 13.66 24.68
C PRO A 73 16.88 13.89 23.47
N MET A 74 17.74 14.90 23.54
CA MET A 74 18.74 15.23 22.51
C MET A 74 19.83 14.17 22.41
#